data_AF-A0A939R9P8-F1
#
_entry.id   AF-A0A939R9P8-F1
#
_cell.length_a   1.000
_cell.length_b   1.000
_cell.length_c   1.000
_cell.angle_alpha   90.00
_cell.angle_beta   90.00
_cell.angle_gamma   90.00
#
_symmetry.space_group_name_H-M   'P 1'
#
loop_
_entity.id
_entity.type
_entity.pdbx_description
1 polymer ?
#
loop_
_entity_poly.entity_id
_entity_poly.type
_entity_poly.pdbx_seq_one_letter_code
_entity_poly.pdbx_strand_id
1 'polypeptide(L)'
;MPDRIEEILKEIHVMFAKCEAYGNSPDLVIISKSELFELLEKLNEGIDDVLDQYEATTRSRERARIEQDKQAAETVARAKLEADDVHAAASLYTDTMLEDLKQILEATKSRVKDDMLDLLANIELQEEVLDRNKESVKEGLAELHDSEMYLNALTQLRKKAEEKRKFGEQAELLARQEENIFEEQDKEKQAQKLEIRIDKPGENTGVTYSTRFNRNKKKKKKTGKGSSDAVHDGTDGEPEGLKADSDHIPGTEYSADDFDLDREYEEWKAAEESDGTEHKPEKKGFGKMLESLFGKGDE
;
A
#
# COMPACT_ATOMS: atom_id res chain seq x y z
N MET A 1 -77.40 -28.04 2.77
CA MET A 1 -78.33 -28.31 1.65
C MET A 1 -78.61 -29.78 1.30
N PRO A 2 -78.04 -30.85 1.91
CA PRO A 2 -78.67 -32.18 1.76
C PRO A 2 -80.01 -32.26 2.50
N ASP A 3 -80.24 -31.33 3.44
CA ASP A 3 -81.34 -31.26 4.40
C ASP A 3 -82.72 -31.32 3.73
N ARG A 4 -82.88 -30.75 2.52
CA ARG A 4 -84.14 -30.72 1.76
C ARG A 4 -84.50 -32.12 1.22
N ILE A 5 -83.53 -32.83 0.65
CA ILE A 5 -83.66 -34.23 0.24
C ILE A 5 -83.89 -35.12 1.47
N GLU A 6 -83.17 -34.86 2.57
CA GLU A 6 -83.26 -35.63 3.80
C GLU A 6 -84.62 -35.46 4.50
N GLU A 7 -85.19 -34.25 4.48
CA GLU A 7 -86.54 -33.93 4.99
C GLU A 7 -87.62 -34.66 4.18
N ILE A 8 -87.55 -34.63 2.85
CA ILE A 8 -88.50 -35.35 1.98
C ILE A 8 -88.37 -36.88 2.15
N LEU A 9 -87.15 -37.41 2.28
CA LEU A 9 -86.93 -38.85 2.56
C LEU A 9 -87.46 -39.28 3.93
N LYS A 10 -87.40 -38.40 4.95
CA LYS A 10 -88.04 -38.61 6.25
C LYS A 10 -89.56 -38.56 6.15
N GLU A 11 -90.12 -37.62 5.39
CA GLU A 11 -91.57 -37.51 5.18
C GLU A 11 -92.13 -38.76 4.46
N ILE A 12 -91.43 -39.25 3.43
CA ILE A 12 -91.71 -40.52 2.76
C ILE A 12 -91.64 -41.71 3.74
N HIS A 13 -90.59 -41.80 4.58
CA HIS A 13 -90.51 -42.85 5.62
C HIS A 13 -91.66 -42.79 6.61
N VAL A 14 -92.05 -41.57 7.03
CA VAL A 14 -93.15 -41.34 7.98
C VAL A 14 -94.51 -41.65 7.33
N MET A 15 -94.67 -41.45 6.02
CA MET A 15 -95.84 -41.91 5.27
C MET A 15 -95.92 -43.44 5.29
N PHE A 16 -94.87 -44.14 4.84
CA PHE A 16 -94.82 -45.61 4.86
C PHE A 16 -95.10 -46.20 6.25
N ALA A 17 -94.59 -45.58 7.32
CA ALA A 17 -94.80 -46.02 8.70
C ALA A 17 -96.20 -45.72 9.28
N LYS A 18 -97.02 -44.89 8.62
CA LYS A 18 -98.40 -44.56 9.03
C LYS A 18 -99.47 -45.31 8.25
N CYS A 19 -99.14 -45.85 7.07
CA CYS A 19 -100.11 -46.47 6.17
C CYS A 19 -100.55 -47.87 6.66
N GLU A 20 -101.78 -48.24 6.34
CA GLU A 20 -102.37 -49.52 6.76
C GLU A 20 -101.89 -50.69 5.88
N ALA A 21 -101.74 -51.86 6.50
CA ALA A 21 -101.39 -53.09 5.80
C ALA A 21 -102.53 -53.58 4.91
N TYR A 22 -102.20 -54.07 3.71
CA TYR A 22 -103.18 -54.58 2.77
C TYR A 22 -103.66 -55.97 3.19
N GLY A 23 -104.82 -56.02 3.84
CA GLY A 23 -105.45 -57.25 4.29
C GLY A 23 -104.69 -57.88 5.46
N ASN A 24 -104.33 -59.17 5.32
CA ASN A 24 -103.71 -59.96 6.39
C ASN A 24 -102.21 -60.26 6.15
N SER A 25 -101.58 -59.51 5.24
CA SER A 25 -100.17 -59.63 4.84
C SER A 25 -99.41 -58.36 5.22
N PRO A 26 -98.36 -58.43 6.07
CA PRO A 26 -97.67 -57.25 6.60
C PRO A 26 -96.77 -56.54 5.58
N ASP A 27 -96.34 -57.26 4.52
CA ASP A 27 -95.37 -56.76 3.53
C ASP A 27 -96.00 -55.88 2.44
N LEU A 28 -97.32 -55.68 2.46
CA LEU A 28 -98.08 -54.92 1.48
C LEU A 28 -98.83 -53.80 2.20
N VAL A 29 -98.79 -52.57 1.65
CA VAL A 29 -99.22 -51.35 2.34
C VAL A 29 -100.09 -50.48 1.42
N ILE A 30 -101.16 -49.88 1.94
CA ILE A 30 -102.10 -49.03 1.18
C ILE A 30 -101.70 -47.56 1.33
N ILE A 31 -101.42 -46.88 0.21
CA ILE A 31 -100.87 -45.52 0.19
C ILE A 31 -101.69 -44.61 -0.74
N SER A 32 -101.85 -43.35 -0.35
CA SER A 32 -102.42 -42.29 -1.19
C SER A 32 -101.53 -42.06 -2.41
N LYS A 33 -102.04 -42.37 -3.62
CA LYS A 33 -101.25 -42.23 -4.85
C LYS A 33 -100.78 -40.79 -5.05
N SER A 34 -101.68 -39.81 -4.97
CA SER A 34 -101.35 -38.40 -5.24
C SER A 34 -100.25 -37.90 -4.29
N GLU A 35 -100.42 -38.16 -2.99
CA GLU A 35 -99.53 -37.72 -1.93
C GLU A 35 -98.12 -38.31 -2.07
N LEU A 36 -98.01 -39.60 -2.42
CA LEU A 36 -96.72 -40.24 -2.72
C LEU A 36 -96.07 -39.66 -3.99
N PHE A 37 -96.84 -39.38 -5.05
CA PHE A 37 -96.30 -38.75 -6.26
C PHE A 37 -95.85 -37.31 -6.02
N GLU A 38 -96.57 -36.51 -5.22
CA GLU A 38 -96.14 -35.17 -4.80
C GLU A 38 -94.82 -35.19 -4.01
N LEU A 39 -94.60 -36.18 -3.15
CA LEU A 39 -93.33 -36.34 -2.44
C LEU A 39 -92.19 -36.78 -3.37
N LEU A 40 -92.47 -37.64 -4.35
CA LEU A 40 -91.48 -38.06 -5.35
C LEU A 40 -91.11 -36.92 -6.34
N GLU A 41 -92.06 -36.07 -6.70
CA GLU A 41 -91.83 -34.89 -7.55
C GLU A 41 -90.92 -33.87 -6.83
N LYS A 42 -91.25 -33.51 -5.57
CA LYS A 42 -90.39 -32.69 -4.71
C LYS A 42 -89.00 -33.30 -4.50
N LEU A 43 -88.91 -34.64 -4.39
CA LEU A 43 -87.62 -35.34 -4.25
C LEU A 43 -86.78 -35.19 -5.52
N ASN A 44 -87.38 -35.24 -6.71
CA ASN A 44 -86.67 -35.01 -7.97
C ASN A 44 -86.18 -33.56 -8.09
N GLU A 45 -87.05 -32.59 -7.83
CA GLU A 45 -86.66 -31.16 -7.77
C GLU A 45 -85.49 -30.94 -6.79
N GLY A 46 -85.53 -31.58 -5.62
CA GLY A 46 -84.47 -31.50 -4.61
C GLY A 46 -83.14 -32.14 -5.04
N ILE A 47 -83.18 -33.16 -5.91
CA ILE A 47 -81.98 -33.77 -6.50
C ILE A 47 -81.39 -32.86 -7.57
N ASP A 48 -82.23 -32.28 -8.43
CA ASP A 48 -81.80 -31.34 -9.48
C ASP A 48 -81.18 -30.06 -8.86
N ASP A 49 -81.81 -29.50 -7.80
CA ASP A 49 -81.28 -28.41 -6.96
C ASP A 49 -79.84 -28.66 -6.49
N VAL A 50 -79.54 -29.89 -6.06
CA VAL A 50 -78.23 -30.29 -5.52
C VAL A 50 -77.22 -30.57 -6.63
N LEU A 51 -77.67 -31.12 -7.77
CA LEU A 51 -76.83 -31.34 -8.95
C LEU A 51 -76.33 -30.02 -9.53
N ASP A 52 -77.21 -29.03 -9.70
CA ASP A 52 -76.85 -27.69 -10.18
C ASP A 52 -75.87 -26.98 -9.22
N GLN A 53 -76.05 -27.13 -7.90
CA GLN A 53 -75.11 -26.61 -6.89
C GLN A 53 -73.74 -27.29 -6.96
N TYR A 54 -73.70 -28.61 -7.19
CA TYR A 54 -72.44 -29.36 -7.37
C TYR A 54 -71.71 -28.96 -8.66
N GLU A 55 -72.44 -28.82 -9.77
CA GLU A 55 -71.92 -28.32 -11.04
C GLU A 55 -71.40 -26.88 -10.92
N ALA A 56 -72.16 -25.97 -10.30
CA ALA A 56 -71.73 -24.60 -10.06
C ALA A 56 -70.45 -24.53 -9.20
N THR A 57 -70.38 -25.34 -8.13
CA THR A 57 -69.19 -25.44 -7.26
C THR A 57 -67.98 -25.98 -8.03
N THR A 58 -68.17 -27.01 -8.85
CA THR A 58 -67.11 -27.64 -9.65
C THR A 58 -66.60 -26.68 -10.73
N ARG A 59 -67.50 -26.04 -11.48
CA ARG A 59 -67.18 -25.01 -12.48
C ARG A 59 -66.49 -23.79 -11.85
N SER A 60 -66.86 -23.41 -10.63
CA SER A 60 -66.20 -22.33 -9.89
C SER A 60 -64.79 -22.70 -9.41
N ARG A 61 -64.60 -23.94 -8.94
CA ARG A 61 -63.28 -24.46 -8.56
C ARG A 61 -62.33 -24.53 -9.74
N GLU A 62 -62.78 -25.03 -10.88
CA GLU A 62 -61.93 -25.15 -12.08
C GLU A 62 -61.55 -23.77 -12.63
N ARG A 63 -62.46 -22.79 -12.62
CA ARG A 63 -62.14 -21.38 -12.95
C ARG A 63 -61.10 -20.77 -12.00
N ALA A 64 -61.26 -20.98 -10.70
CA ALA A 64 -60.31 -20.49 -9.70
C ALA A 64 -58.92 -21.12 -9.88
N ARG A 65 -58.86 -22.43 -10.17
CA ARG A 65 -57.64 -23.15 -10.49
C ARG A 65 -56.95 -22.61 -11.74
N ILE A 66 -57.68 -22.47 -12.86
CA ILE A 66 -57.12 -21.96 -14.12
C ILE A 66 -56.53 -20.55 -13.94
N GLU A 67 -57.19 -19.69 -13.16
CA GLU A 67 -56.67 -18.34 -12.88
C GLU A 67 -55.47 -18.37 -11.92
N GLN A 68 -55.42 -19.29 -10.95
CA GLN A 68 -54.25 -19.52 -10.10
C GLN A 68 -53.05 -20.07 -10.90
N ASP A 69 -53.25 -21.08 -11.75
CA ASP A 69 -52.22 -21.65 -12.62
C ASP A 69 -51.67 -20.58 -13.60
N LYS A 70 -52.54 -19.71 -14.12
CA LYS A 70 -52.17 -18.54 -14.93
C LYS A 70 -51.36 -17.50 -14.14
N GLN A 71 -51.78 -17.12 -12.93
CA GLN A 71 -51.05 -16.17 -12.08
C GLN A 71 -49.70 -16.72 -11.60
N ALA A 72 -49.61 -18.03 -11.37
CA ALA A 72 -48.35 -18.71 -11.10
C ALA A 72 -47.41 -18.66 -12.31
N ALA A 73 -47.91 -18.97 -13.51
CA ALA A 73 -47.13 -18.88 -14.76
C ALA A 73 -46.66 -17.44 -15.05
N GLU A 74 -47.51 -16.43 -14.84
CA GLU A 74 -47.16 -15.01 -14.97
C GLU A 74 -46.09 -14.59 -13.94
N THR A 75 -46.22 -15.05 -12.70
CA THR A 75 -45.23 -14.78 -11.63
C THR A 75 -43.87 -15.41 -11.95
N VAL A 76 -43.84 -16.65 -12.45
CA VAL A 76 -42.61 -17.32 -12.89
C VAL A 76 -42.00 -16.63 -14.12
N ALA A 77 -42.82 -16.17 -15.07
CA ALA A 77 -42.34 -15.44 -16.24
C ALA A 77 -41.71 -14.09 -15.85
N ARG A 78 -42.34 -13.34 -14.92
CA ARG A 78 -41.79 -12.09 -14.38
C ARG A 78 -40.49 -12.33 -13.60
N ALA A 79 -40.46 -13.34 -12.73
CA ALA A 79 -39.26 -13.65 -11.94
C ALA A 79 -38.07 -14.09 -12.80
N LYS A 80 -38.31 -14.73 -13.96
CA LYS A 80 -37.27 -15.02 -14.95
C LYS A 80 -36.75 -13.75 -15.61
N LEU A 81 -37.64 -12.87 -16.09
CA LEU A 81 -37.24 -11.59 -16.69
C LEU A 81 -36.44 -10.73 -15.70
N GLU A 82 -36.85 -10.69 -14.43
CA GLU A 82 -36.14 -9.96 -13.36
C GLU A 82 -34.74 -10.57 -13.07
N ALA A 83 -34.59 -11.89 -13.15
CA ALA A 83 -33.29 -12.55 -13.05
C ALA A 83 -32.39 -12.30 -14.28
N ASP A 84 -32.97 -12.32 -15.49
CA ASP A 84 -32.27 -12.01 -16.74
C ASP A 84 -31.80 -10.55 -16.77
N ASP A 85 -32.63 -9.61 -16.30
CA ASP A 85 -32.28 -8.18 -16.15
C ASP A 85 -31.13 -7.98 -15.15
N VAL A 86 -31.16 -8.66 -14.01
CA VAL A 86 -30.07 -8.63 -13.01
C VAL A 86 -28.78 -9.24 -13.57
N HIS A 87 -28.87 -10.32 -14.34
CA HIS A 87 -27.71 -10.93 -15.01
C HIS A 87 -27.10 -10.01 -16.07
N ALA A 88 -27.93 -9.33 -16.86
CA ALA A 88 -27.51 -8.33 -17.84
C ALA A 88 -26.84 -7.12 -17.14
N ALA A 89 -27.41 -6.62 -16.06
CA ALA A 89 -26.83 -5.55 -15.26
C ALA A 89 -25.46 -5.93 -14.66
N ALA A 90 -25.32 -7.16 -14.15
CA ALA A 90 -24.05 -7.68 -13.65
C ALA A 90 -23.00 -7.80 -14.76
N SER A 91 -23.39 -8.22 -15.96
CA SER A 91 -22.50 -8.34 -17.14
C SER A 91 -22.04 -6.98 -17.66
N LEU A 92 -22.91 -5.97 -17.67
CA LEU A 92 -22.55 -4.59 -18.03
C LEU A 92 -21.63 -3.95 -16.97
N TYR A 93 -21.87 -4.25 -15.68
CA TYR A 93 -20.97 -3.82 -14.61
C TYR A 93 -19.58 -4.42 -14.74
N THR A 94 -19.44 -5.73 -15.00
CA THR A 94 -18.12 -6.34 -15.16
C THR A 94 -17.39 -5.86 -16.41
N ASP A 95 -18.08 -5.62 -17.54
CA ASP A 95 -17.46 -5.01 -18.73
C ASP A 95 -16.95 -3.58 -18.44
N THR A 96 -17.75 -2.76 -17.72
CA THR A 96 -17.34 -1.42 -17.26
C THR A 96 -16.11 -1.48 -16.36
N MET A 97 -16.08 -2.37 -15.36
CA MET A 97 -14.93 -2.56 -14.47
C MET A 97 -13.69 -3.07 -15.21
N LEU A 98 -13.86 -3.85 -16.28
CA LEU A 98 -12.77 -4.26 -17.16
C LEU A 98 -12.28 -3.13 -18.07
N GLU A 99 -13.11 -2.15 -18.42
CA GLU A 99 -12.66 -0.91 -19.10
C GLU A 99 -11.89 0.01 -18.15
N ASP A 100 -12.40 0.23 -16.94
CA ASP A 100 -11.69 0.99 -15.88
C ASP A 100 -10.31 0.37 -15.57
N LEU A 101 -10.24 -0.97 -15.43
CA LEU A 101 -8.98 -1.68 -15.20
C LEU A 101 -7.99 -1.51 -16.36
N LYS A 102 -8.46 -1.55 -17.62
CA LYS A 102 -7.61 -1.26 -18.80
C LYS A 102 -7.09 0.19 -18.77
N GLN A 103 -7.92 1.16 -18.37
CA GLN A 103 -7.51 2.56 -18.24
C GLN A 103 -6.45 2.73 -17.14
N ILE A 104 -6.64 2.12 -15.97
CA ILE A 104 -5.66 2.12 -14.87
C ILE A 104 -4.34 1.47 -15.31
N LEU A 105 -4.40 0.35 -16.05
CA LEU A 105 -3.22 -0.35 -16.56
C LEU A 105 -2.44 0.51 -17.57
N GLU A 106 -3.11 1.15 -18.53
CA GLU A 106 -2.45 2.01 -19.52
C GLU A 106 -1.88 3.30 -18.87
N ALA A 107 -2.58 3.88 -17.89
CA ALA A 107 -2.08 5.00 -17.10
C ALA A 107 -0.83 4.62 -16.26
N THR A 108 -0.84 3.43 -15.66
CA THR A 108 0.30 2.88 -14.91
C THR A 108 1.49 2.61 -15.83
N LYS A 109 1.24 2.04 -17.00
CA LYS A 109 2.23 1.81 -18.07
C LYS A 109 2.84 3.11 -18.59
N SER A 110 2.08 4.20 -18.70
CA SER A 110 2.65 5.52 -19.00
C SER A 110 3.55 5.99 -17.87
N ARG A 111 3.07 6.00 -16.62
CA ARG A 111 3.86 6.44 -15.46
C ARG A 111 5.18 5.69 -15.33
N VAL A 112 5.17 4.36 -15.41
CA VAL A 112 6.40 3.55 -15.36
C VAL A 112 7.37 3.91 -16.49
N LYS A 113 6.87 4.22 -17.69
CA LYS A 113 7.72 4.69 -18.80
C LYS A 113 8.31 6.07 -18.51
N ASP A 114 7.53 6.98 -17.96
CA ASP A 114 7.94 8.34 -17.62
C ASP A 114 8.98 8.31 -16.46
N ASP A 115 8.73 7.52 -15.41
CA ASP A 115 9.67 7.22 -14.31
C ASP A 115 11.00 6.62 -14.82
N MET A 116 10.96 5.75 -15.85
CA MET A 116 12.17 5.21 -16.46
C MET A 116 12.94 6.22 -17.31
N LEU A 117 12.27 7.22 -17.91
CA LEU A 117 12.96 8.32 -18.60
C LEU A 117 13.66 9.25 -17.59
N ASP A 118 13.00 9.57 -16.48
CA ASP A 118 13.60 10.33 -15.39
C ASP A 118 14.77 9.56 -14.74
N LEU A 119 14.66 8.22 -14.59
CA LEU A 119 15.78 7.39 -14.13
C LEU A 119 17.00 7.47 -15.06
N LEU A 120 16.78 7.41 -16.38
CA LEU A 120 17.87 7.53 -17.36
C LEU A 120 18.54 8.91 -17.29
N ALA A 121 17.76 10.00 -17.24
CA ALA A 121 18.30 11.35 -17.10
C ALA A 121 19.09 11.55 -15.79
N ASN A 122 18.66 10.91 -14.70
CA ASN A 122 19.41 10.91 -13.44
C ASN A 122 20.73 10.12 -13.54
N ILE A 123 20.78 9.03 -14.31
CA ILE A 123 22.02 8.27 -14.57
C ILE A 123 22.99 9.09 -15.42
N GLU A 124 22.52 9.75 -16.48
CA GLU A 124 23.35 10.66 -17.31
C GLU A 124 23.95 11.80 -16.47
N LEU A 125 23.17 12.38 -15.56
CA LEU A 125 23.66 13.40 -14.62
C LEU A 125 24.70 12.84 -13.63
N GLN A 126 24.54 11.60 -13.16
CA GLN A 126 25.54 10.96 -12.30
C GLN A 126 26.84 10.64 -13.05
N GLU A 127 26.78 10.25 -14.32
CA GLU A 127 27.97 10.06 -15.17
C GLU A 127 28.73 11.39 -15.35
N GLU A 128 28.02 12.50 -15.62
CA GLU A 128 28.61 13.83 -15.73
C GLU A 128 29.26 14.31 -14.40
N VAL A 129 28.68 13.94 -13.24
CA VAL A 129 29.29 14.20 -11.93
C VAL A 129 30.53 13.31 -11.68
N LEU A 130 30.50 12.04 -12.09
CA LEU A 130 31.64 11.14 -12.00
C LEU A 130 32.81 11.62 -12.86
N ASP A 131 32.56 12.12 -14.07
CA ASP A 131 33.61 12.68 -14.92
C ASP A 131 34.20 13.99 -14.36
N ARG A 132 33.38 14.91 -13.84
CA ARG A 132 33.89 16.09 -13.12
C ARG A 132 34.75 15.73 -11.90
N ASN A 133 34.33 14.74 -11.10
CA ASN A 133 35.11 14.28 -9.95
C ASN A 133 36.45 13.66 -10.40
N LYS A 134 36.43 12.87 -11.47
CA LYS A 134 37.60 12.27 -12.14
C LYS A 134 38.52 13.32 -12.77
N GLU A 135 38.02 14.47 -13.18
CA GLU A 135 38.83 15.61 -13.62
C GLU A 135 39.45 16.37 -12.43
N SER A 136 38.68 16.70 -11.40
CA SER A 136 39.19 17.35 -10.18
C SER A 136 40.29 16.51 -9.49
N VAL A 137 40.15 15.18 -9.48
CA VAL A 137 41.20 14.28 -8.99
C VAL A 137 42.47 14.32 -9.85
N LYS A 138 42.38 14.44 -11.17
CA LYS A 138 43.56 14.64 -12.05
C LYS A 138 44.23 15.99 -11.80
N GLU A 139 43.43 17.05 -11.64
CA GLU A 139 43.91 18.41 -11.39
C GLU A 139 44.69 18.48 -10.07
N GLY A 140 44.12 17.97 -8.98
CA GLY A 140 44.82 17.90 -7.69
C GLY A 140 46.09 17.04 -7.72
N LEU A 141 46.13 15.96 -8.51
CA LEU A 141 47.35 15.18 -8.72
C LEU A 141 48.42 15.95 -9.51
N ALA A 142 48.02 16.78 -10.48
CA ALA A 142 48.93 17.65 -11.22
C ALA A 142 49.48 18.79 -10.35
N GLU A 143 48.64 19.43 -9.53
CA GLU A 143 49.08 20.45 -8.56
C GLU A 143 50.11 19.89 -7.56
N LEU A 144 49.91 18.66 -7.07
CA LEU A 144 50.84 18.00 -6.17
C LEU A 144 52.19 17.67 -6.84
N HIS A 145 52.17 17.15 -8.07
CA HIS A 145 53.37 16.92 -8.87
C HIS A 145 54.16 18.22 -9.11
N ASP A 146 53.47 19.28 -9.53
CA ASP A 146 54.12 20.56 -9.82
C ASP A 146 54.63 21.24 -8.54
N SER A 147 53.91 21.10 -7.42
CA SER A 147 54.39 21.50 -6.08
C SER A 147 55.70 20.79 -5.70
N GLU A 148 55.84 19.48 -5.98
CA GLU A 148 57.12 18.77 -5.77
C GLU A 148 58.24 19.36 -6.65
N MET A 149 57.95 19.64 -7.93
CA MET A 149 58.90 20.29 -8.83
C MET A 149 59.31 21.70 -8.36
N TYR A 150 58.36 22.50 -7.86
CA TYR A 150 58.63 23.82 -7.27
C TYR A 150 59.47 23.73 -6.00
N LEU A 151 59.21 22.75 -5.11
CA LEU A 151 60.02 22.52 -3.91
C LEU A 151 61.46 22.08 -4.26
N ASN A 152 61.61 21.22 -5.27
CA ASN A 152 62.91 20.81 -5.80
C ASN A 152 63.66 21.99 -6.46
N ALA A 153 62.98 22.86 -7.20
CA ALA A 153 63.57 24.09 -7.72
C ALA A 153 64.00 25.05 -6.59
N LEU A 154 63.16 25.23 -5.57
CA LEU A 154 63.42 26.14 -4.44
C LEU A 154 64.60 25.67 -3.58
N THR A 155 64.73 24.37 -3.33
CA THR A 155 65.88 23.79 -2.61
C THR A 155 67.17 23.91 -3.41
N GLN A 156 67.14 23.68 -4.73
CA GLN A 156 68.30 23.94 -5.60
C GLN A 156 68.71 25.42 -5.61
N LEU A 157 67.75 26.36 -5.65
CA LEU A 157 68.04 27.80 -5.57
C LEU A 157 68.67 28.18 -4.23
N ARG A 158 68.16 27.66 -3.10
CA ARG A 158 68.74 27.85 -1.77
C ARG A 158 70.17 27.30 -1.69
N LYS A 159 70.40 26.08 -2.18
CA LYS A 159 71.73 25.46 -2.23
C LYS A 159 72.73 26.30 -3.05
N LYS A 160 72.35 26.73 -4.25
CA LYS A 160 73.18 27.61 -5.10
C LYS A 160 73.43 28.99 -4.46
N ALA A 161 72.49 29.51 -3.67
CA ALA A 161 72.68 30.73 -2.90
C ALA A 161 73.66 30.54 -1.73
N GLU A 162 73.58 29.42 -1.00
CA GLU A 162 74.57 29.05 0.02
C GLU A 162 75.97 28.83 -0.56
N GLU A 163 76.08 28.15 -1.70
CA GLU A 163 77.36 27.93 -2.39
C GLU A 163 77.99 29.27 -2.80
N LYS A 164 77.19 30.18 -3.39
CA LYS A 164 77.64 31.56 -3.70
C LYS A 164 78.01 32.36 -2.46
N ARG A 165 77.30 32.18 -1.34
CA ARG A 165 77.64 32.84 -0.07
C ARG A 165 78.95 32.31 0.51
N LYS A 166 79.11 30.98 0.59
CA LYS A 166 80.35 30.33 1.06
C LYS A 166 81.54 30.71 0.18
N PHE A 167 81.35 30.82 -1.14
CA PHE A 167 82.37 31.31 -2.07
C PHE A 167 82.68 32.80 -1.87
N GLY A 168 81.67 33.65 -1.65
CA GLY A 168 81.85 35.07 -1.35
C GLY A 168 82.52 35.32 0.01
N GLU A 169 82.14 34.57 1.03
CA GLU A 169 82.73 34.57 2.38
C GLU A 169 84.19 34.06 2.32
N GLN A 170 84.50 33.07 1.48
CA GLN A 170 85.88 32.65 1.19
C GLN A 170 86.69 33.72 0.42
N ALA A 171 86.09 34.38 -0.56
CA ALA A 171 86.73 35.47 -1.30
C ALA A 171 87.00 36.70 -0.42
N GLU A 172 86.08 37.03 0.50
CA GLU A 172 86.28 38.09 1.50
C GLU A 172 87.37 37.71 2.52
N LEU A 173 87.45 36.44 2.93
CA LEU A 173 88.54 35.96 3.80
C LEU A 173 89.90 35.99 3.10
N LEU A 174 89.97 35.67 1.80
CA LEU A 174 91.19 35.81 1.00
C LEU A 174 91.57 37.28 0.82
N ALA A 175 90.62 38.15 0.47
CA ALA A 175 90.87 39.59 0.35
C ALA A 175 91.35 40.20 1.68
N ARG A 176 90.80 39.77 2.82
CA ARG A 176 91.30 40.16 4.15
C ARG A 176 92.69 39.61 4.45
N GLN A 177 93.06 38.42 3.95
CA GLN A 177 94.44 37.93 4.09
C GLN A 177 95.41 38.78 3.27
N GLU A 178 95.05 39.15 2.04
CA GLU A 178 95.82 40.08 1.20
C GLU A 178 95.95 41.48 1.85
N GLU A 179 94.87 42.00 2.43
CA GLU A 179 94.83 43.28 3.15
C GLU A 179 95.71 43.26 4.42
N ASN A 180 95.67 42.17 5.22
CA ASN A 180 96.55 42.02 6.38
C ASN A 180 98.03 41.92 5.99
N ILE A 181 98.35 41.20 4.90
CA ILE A 181 99.73 41.11 4.36
C ILE A 181 100.23 42.51 3.92
N PHE A 182 99.35 43.35 3.37
CA PHE A 182 99.68 44.73 3.03
C PHE A 182 99.91 45.60 4.28
N GLU A 183 99.05 45.47 5.30
CA GLU A 183 99.21 46.19 6.57
C GLU A 183 100.50 45.82 7.34
N GLU A 184 100.93 44.55 7.33
CA GLU A 184 102.19 44.16 7.98
C GLU A 184 103.40 44.85 7.33
N GLN A 185 103.44 44.92 6.00
CA GLN A 185 104.52 45.62 5.28
C GLN A 185 104.56 47.12 5.57
N ASP A 186 103.41 47.78 5.81
CA ASP A 186 103.40 49.20 6.17
C ASP A 186 103.72 49.46 7.66
N LYS A 187 103.44 48.50 8.55
CA LYS A 187 103.86 48.56 9.95
C LYS A 187 105.39 48.44 10.11
N GLU A 188 106.06 47.60 9.32
CA GLU A 188 107.54 47.59 9.25
C GLU A 188 108.11 48.94 8.81
N LYS A 189 107.51 49.59 7.79
CA LYS A 189 107.97 50.89 7.27
C LYS A 189 107.78 52.03 8.27
N GLN A 190 106.74 51.99 9.11
CA GLN A 190 106.49 53.00 10.14
C GLN A 190 107.42 52.85 11.36
N ALA A 191 107.87 51.63 11.69
CA ALA A 191 108.73 51.38 12.85
C ALA A 191 110.13 52.06 12.77
N GLN A 192 110.62 52.39 11.57
CA GLN A 192 111.94 53.01 11.37
C GLN A 192 111.92 54.55 11.27
N LYS A 193 110.75 55.20 11.34
CA LYS A 193 110.63 56.63 10.98
C LYS A 193 109.58 57.39 11.79
N LEU A 194 109.98 57.93 12.95
CA LEU A 194 109.66 59.30 13.42
C LEU A 194 110.10 59.53 14.89
N GLU A 195 111.29 60.11 15.09
CA GLU A 195 111.71 60.59 16.43
C GLU A 195 111.41 62.10 16.60
N ILE A 196 110.18 62.38 17.06
CA ILE A 196 109.73 63.51 17.90
C ILE A 196 110.29 64.93 17.63
N ARG A 197 109.42 65.88 17.20
CA ARG A 197 109.03 67.14 17.93
C ARG A 197 108.02 67.98 17.10
N ILE A 198 106.87 68.41 17.64
CA ILE A 198 106.61 69.58 18.54
C ILE A 198 106.85 70.92 17.78
N ASP A 199 105.90 71.86 17.61
CA ASP A 199 104.68 72.15 18.40
C ASP A 199 103.64 73.12 17.73
N LYS A 200 102.49 73.33 18.43
CA LYS A 200 101.66 74.58 18.51
C LYS A 200 100.55 74.89 17.46
N PRO A 201 99.53 75.74 17.82
CA PRO A 201 98.11 75.41 17.51
C PRO A 201 97.20 76.55 16.97
N GLY A 202 95.91 76.24 16.79
CA GLY A 202 94.80 77.17 16.51
C GLY A 202 94.15 76.94 15.13
N GLU A 203 92.88 77.29 14.86
CA GLU A 203 91.76 77.69 15.75
C GLU A 203 90.45 77.70 14.92
N ASN A 204 89.28 77.35 15.49
CA ASN A 204 87.90 77.56 14.96
C ASN A 204 87.53 76.95 13.57
N THR A 205 86.34 76.40 13.25
CA THR A 205 85.04 76.05 13.89
C THR A 205 84.61 74.64 13.38
N GLY A 206 83.55 73.94 13.79
CA GLY A 206 82.39 74.20 14.67
C GLY A 206 81.05 74.12 13.91
N VAL A 207 79.94 73.72 14.59
CA VAL A 207 78.53 73.63 14.11
C VAL A 207 78.25 72.49 13.09
N THR A 208 77.33 71.52 13.25
CA THR A 208 76.39 71.04 14.32
C THR A 208 76.05 69.53 14.01
N TYR A 209 75.07 68.75 14.54
CA TYR A 209 73.87 68.99 15.38
C TYR A 209 73.45 67.76 16.23
N SER A 210 72.13 67.47 16.32
CA SER A 210 71.44 66.41 17.08
C SER A 210 70.48 65.66 16.10
N THR A 211 69.92 64.45 16.32
CA THR A 211 69.05 64.08 17.45
C THR A 211 68.76 62.56 17.51
N ARG A 212 68.51 62.03 18.72
CA ARG A 212 68.02 60.65 18.99
C ARG A 212 66.50 60.53 18.93
N PHE A 213 65.94 59.56 18.20
CA PHE A 213 64.65 58.89 18.51
C PHE A 213 64.75 57.40 18.15
N ASN A 214 64.38 56.36 18.92
CA ASN A 214 63.56 56.14 20.14
C ASN A 214 62.13 55.62 19.87
N ARG A 215 61.78 54.54 20.59
CA ARG A 215 60.46 53.87 20.78
C ARG A 215 59.98 52.92 19.67
N ASN A 216 59.15 51.90 19.90
CA ASN A 216 58.72 51.03 21.02
C ASN A 216 57.27 50.57 20.66
N LYS A 217 56.92 49.29 20.88
CA LYS A 217 55.52 48.79 21.12
C LYS A 217 54.53 48.90 19.92
N LYS A 218 53.56 47.99 19.71
CA LYS A 218 52.69 47.24 20.66
C LYS A 218 52.06 45.97 20.02
N LYS A 219 51.95 44.92 20.85
CA LYS A 219 50.75 44.11 21.17
C LYS A 219 49.48 44.20 20.27
N LYS A 220 48.95 43.04 19.85
CA LYS A 220 47.64 42.41 20.22
C LYS A 220 47.27 41.28 19.19
N LYS A 221 46.24 40.42 19.34
CA LYS A 221 45.74 39.55 20.46
C LYS A 221 44.48 38.78 19.97
N LYS A 222 44.47 37.43 20.00
CA LYS A 222 43.34 36.45 20.02
C LYS A 222 42.07 36.65 19.14
N THR A 223 41.74 35.64 18.32
CA THR A 223 40.43 34.91 18.11
C THR A 223 40.63 33.87 16.97
N GLY A 224 39.94 32.71 16.85
CA GLY A 224 39.03 31.97 17.75
C GLY A 224 37.91 31.18 17.01
N LYS A 225 37.43 30.05 17.58
CA LYS A 225 36.17 29.30 17.30
C LYS A 225 36.17 28.22 16.18
N GLY A 226 35.37 27.16 16.39
CA GLY A 226 35.01 26.05 15.46
C GLY A 226 35.86 24.79 15.66
N SER A 227 35.42 23.58 16.05
CA SER A 227 34.15 22.78 16.04
C SER A 227 34.03 21.79 14.87
N SER A 228 33.99 20.49 15.20
CA SER A 228 33.72 19.39 14.25
C SER A 228 33.00 18.23 14.96
N ASP A 229 32.06 17.62 14.24
CA ASP A 229 31.21 16.49 14.60
C ASP A 229 32.04 15.19 14.82
N ALA A 230 31.74 14.35 15.81
CA ALA A 230 30.65 13.37 15.92
C ALA A 230 30.89 12.06 15.13
N VAL A 231 31.01 10.96 15.88
CA VAL A 231 30.92 9.57 15.42
C VAL A 231 30.14 8.83 16.49
N HIS A 232 29.16 8.02 16.10
CA HIS A 232 28.45 7.10 17.01
C HIS A 232 28.62 5.69 16.45
N ASP A 233 29.06 4.78 17.31
CA ASP A 233 29.48 3.42 16.93
C ASP A 233 28.31 2.44 17.06
N GLY A 234 28.34 1.37 16.26
CA GLY A 234 27.28 0.37 16.20
C GLY A 234 27.44 -0.72 17.26
N THR A 235 26.32 -1.30 17.70
CA THR A 235 26.32 -2.54 18.50
C THR A 235 25.30 -3.50 17.94
N ASP A 236 25.76 -4.53 17.23
CA ASP A 236 24.91 -5.62 16.74
C ASP A 236 24.40 -6.50 17.90
N GLY A 237 23.24 -7.12 17.69
CA GLY A 237 22.66 -8.09 18.62
C GLY A 237 21.91 -9.19 17.87
N GLU A 238 22.39 -10.43 18.00
CA GLU A 238 21.74 -11.62 17.45
C GLU A 238 20.49 -12.00 18.26
N PRO A 239 19.39 -12.42 17.60
CA PRO A 239 18.34 -13.24 18.22
C PRO A 239 18.45 -14.72 17.77
N GLU A 240 18.09 -15.65 18.67
CA GLU A 240 18.25 -17.09 18.45
C GLU A 240 17.20 -17.73 17.53
N GLY A 241 17.66 -18.74 16.78
CA GLY A 241 16.97 -19.99 16.42
C GLY A 241 15.43 -20.06 16.34
N LEU A 242 14.93 -20.13 15.10
CA LEU A 242 13.64 -20.77 14.77
C LEU A 242 13.86 -22.04 13.94
N LYS A 243 12.94 -23.01 14.08
CA LYS A 243 13.01 -24.30 13.40
C LYS A 243 12.44 -24.22 11.98
N ALA A 244 12.98 -25.04 11.09
CA ALA A 244 12.46 -25.20 9.74
C ALA A 244 11.34 -26.26 9.72
N ASP A 245 10.11 -25.84 9.95
CA ASP A 245 8.92 -26.59 9.53
C ASP A 245 8.58 -26.13 8.10
N SER A 246 8.66 -27.06 7.13
CA SER A 246 8.62 -26.74 5.71
C SER A 246 7.27 -27.08 5.07
N ASP A 247 6.45 -26.06 4.80
CA ASP A 247 5.27 -26.17 3.93
C ASP A 247 5.26 -25.05 2.87
N HIS A 248 4.46 -25.24 1.81
CA HIS A 248 4.89 -24.92 0.45
C HIS A 248 4.01 -23.87 -0.28
N ILE A 249 4.63 -22.73 -0.61
CA ILE A 249 4.30 -21.74 -1.66
C ILE A 249 2.90 -21.04 -1.59
N PRO A 250 2.84 -19.69 -1.59
CA PRO A 250 1.60 -18.96 -1.85
C PRO A 250 1.28 -18.95 -3.35
N GLY A 251 0.17 -19.57 -3.76
CA GLY A 251 -0.20 -19.65 -5.18
C GLY A 251 -1.38 -20.57 -5.50
N THR A 252 -2.37 -20.68 -4.61
CA THR A 252 -3.58 -21.47 -4.84
C THR A 252 -4.64 -20.65 -5.59
N GLU A 253 -4.76 -20.87 -6.90
CA GLU A 253 -6.03 -20.66 -7.59
C GLU A 253 -7.05 -21.64 -6.98
N TYR A 254 -8.16 -21.14 -6.43
CA TYR A 254 -9.26 -22.01 -5.98
C TYR A 254 -10.00 -22.54 -7.21
N SER A 255 -10.05 -23.85 -7.40
CA SER A 255 -10.93 -24.46 -8.40
C SER A 255 -12.37 -24.48 -7.88
N ALA A 256 -13.32 -24.59 -8.81
CA ALA A 256 -14.69 -24.99 -8.45
C ALA A 256 -14.73 -26.41 -7.83
N ASP A 257 -13.76 -27.25 -8.17
CA ASP A 257 -13.64 -28.63 -7.66
C ASP A 257 -13.13 -28.72 -6.21
N ASP A 258 -12.61 -27.62 -5.63
CA ASP A 258 -12.18 -27.58 -4.21
C ASP A 258 -13.38 -27.48 -3.24
N PHE A 259 -14.58 -27.17 -3.76
CA PHE A 259 -15.81 -26.99 -2.99
C PHE A 259 -16.84 -28.06 -3.37
N ASP A 260 -16.80 -29.18 -2.65
CA ASP A 260 -17.67 -30.36 -2.81
C ASP A 260 -19.10 -30.07 -2.29
N LEU A 261 -19.78 -29.12 -2.93
CA LEU A 261 -21.04 -28.50 -2.50
C LEU A 261 -22.19 -29.50 -2.30
N ASP A 262 -22.24 -30.55 -3.12
CA ASP A 262 -23.25 -31.60 -3.00
C ASP A 262 -23.08 -32.37 -1.67
N ARG A 263 -21.83 -32.59 -1.22
CA ARG A 263 -21.53 -33.22 0.07
C ARG A 263 -21.89 -32.31 1.24
N GLU A 264 -21.54 -31.02 1.18
CA GLU A 264 -21.94 -30.06 2.22
C GLU A 264 -23.46 -29.89 2.30
N TYR A 265 -24.16 -29.97 1.17
CA TYR A 265 -25.63 -29.97 1.12
C TYR A 265 -26.22 -31.25 1.73
N GLU A 266 -25.68 -32.44 1.44
CA GLU A 266 -26.11 -33.70 2.08
C GLU A 266 -25.84 -33.71 3.59
N GLU A 267 -24.68 -33.23 4.03
CA GLU A 267 -24.33 -33.07 5.46
C GLU A 267 -25.31 -32.10 6.17
N TRP A 268 -25.64 -30.97 5.54
CA TRP A 268 -26.63 -30.02 6.04
C TRP A 268 -28.06 -30.61 6.07
N LYS A 269 -28.47 -31.31 5.00
CA LYS A 269 -29.78 -31.99 4.92
C LYS A 269 -29.94 -33.10 5.97
N ALA A 270 -28.87 -33.82 6.28
CA ALA A 270 -28.84 -34.85 7.30
C ALA A 270 -28.88 -34.26 8.72
N ALA A 271 -28.25 -33.10 8.94
CA ALA A 271 -28.38 -32.35 10.19
C ALA A 271 -29.83 -31.84 10.38
N GLU A 272 -30.45 -31.28 9.34
CA GLU A 272 -31.83 -30.79 9.36
C GLU A 272 -32.87 -31.92 9.59
N GLU A 273 -32.63 -33.13 9.09
CA GLU A 273 -33.47 -34.31 9.41
C GLU A 273 -33.21 -34.91 10.81
N SER A 274 -32.13 -34.52 11.49
CA SER A 274 -31.79 -35.00 12.84
C SER A 274 -32.40 -34.17 13.98
N ASP A 275 -32.65 -32.88 13.76
CA ASP A 275 -33.32 -31.98 14.72
C ASP A 275 -34.71 -31.61 14.21
N GLY A 276 -35.70 -32.41 14.61
CA GLY A 276 -37.11 -32.23 14.26
C GLY A 276 -37.80 -31.05 14.96
N THR A 277 -37.17 -29.87 15.02
CA THR A 277 -37.75 -28.64 15.59
C THR A 277 -37.65 -27.45 14.63
N GLU A 278 -38.78 -26.79 14.35
CA GLU A 278 -38.85 -25.64 13.43
C GLU A 278 -38.20 -24.36 14.02
N HIS A 279 -36.87 -24.31 14.09
CA HIS A 279 -36.14 -23.13 14.55
C HIS A 279 -35.85 -22.13 13.41
N LYS A 280 -36.77 -21.16 13.29
CA LYS A 280 -36.64 -19.98 12.42
C LYS A 280 -35.27 -19.29 12.63
N PRO A 281 -34.45 -19.09 11.59
CA PRO A 281 -33.05 -18.70 11.77
C PRO A 281 -32.89 -17.25 12.29
N GLU A 282 -32.35 -17.10 13.49
CA GLU A 282 -31.86 -15.81 13.96
C GLU A 282 -30.60 -15.40 13.18
N LYS A 283 -30.57 -14.17 12.67
CA LYS A 283 -29.43 -13.63 11.90
C LYS A 283 -28.22 -13.32 12.80
N LYS A 284 -27.50 -14.36 13.23
CA LYS A 284 -26.33 -14.27 14.15
C LYS A 284 -25.04 -14.92 13.62
N GLY A 285 -24.94 -15.17 12.31
CA GLY A 285 -23.71 -15.69 11.66
C GLY A 285 -22.72 -14.59 11.25
N PHE A 286 -23.11 -13.76 10.27
CA PHE A 286 -22.17 -12.94 9.49
C PHE A 286 -21.35 -11.91 10.28
N GLY A 287 -21.95 -11.27 11.30
CA GLY A 287 -21.28 -10.22 12.08
C GLY A 287 -20.04 -10.72 12.83
N LYS A 288 -20.14 -11.88 13.49
CA LYS A 288 -18.99 -12.49 14.20
C LYS A 288 -17.90 -12.98 13.25
N MET A 289 -18.27 -13.41 12.04
CA MET A 289 -17.31 -13.84 11.04
C MET A 289 -16.47 -12.65 10.54
N LEU A 290 -17.10 -11.50 10.30
CA LEU A 290 -16.40 -10.26 9.95
C LEU A 290 -15.52 -9.73 11.12
N GLU A 291 -16.04 -9.75 12.35
CA GLU A 291 -15.30 -9.35 13.57
C GLU A 291 -14.08 -10.24 13.85
N SER A 292 -14.06 -11.48 13.32
CA SER A 292 -12.92 -12.40 13.38
C SER A 292 -11.92 -12.26 12.23
N LEU A 293 -12.28 -11.57 11.14
CA LEU A 293 -11.44 -11.40 9.94
C LEU A 293 -10.82 -10.00 9.88
N PHE A 294 -11.57 -8.98 10.28
CA PHE A 294 -11.10 -7.61 10.41
C PHE A 294 -10.94 -7.31 11.90
N GLY A 295 -9.71 -7.48 12.38
CA GLY A 295 -9.35 -7.27 13.77
C GLY A 295 -9.82 -5.91 14.29
N LYS A 296 -10.37 -5.92 15.50
CA LYS A 296 -11.05 -4.79 16.13
C LYS A 296 -10.21 -3.50 16.06
N GLY A 297 -10.73 -2.50 15.35
CA GLY A 297 -10.21 -1.13 15.41
C GLY A 297 -10.61 -0.50 16.74
N ASP A 298 -9.62 -0.21 17.59
CA ASP A 298 -9.82 0.52 18.83
C ASP A 298 -9.85 2.04 18.57
N GLU A 299 -10.76 2.75 19.26
CA GLU A 299 -10.76 4.21 19.46
C GLU A 299 -10.17 4.57 20.84
#